data_AF-A0A7L3EG46-F1
#
_entry.id   AF-A0A7L3EG46-F1
#
_cell.length_a   1.000
_cell.length_b   1.000
_cell.length_c   1.000
_cell.angle_alpha   90.00
_cell.angle_beta   90.00
_cell.angle_gamma   90.00
#
_symmetry.space_group_name_H-M   'P 1'
#
loop_
_entity.id
_entity.type
_entity.pdbx_description
1 polymer ?
#
loop_
_entity_poly.entity_id
_entity_poly.type
_entity_poly.pdbx_seq_one_letter_code
_entity_poly.pdbx_strand_id
1 'polypeptide(L)'
;DVQYSDIDYMDRQVDFTIGTSFSGLPALINKIKAEGMRFIIILDPAISANETNYPAFTRGVDNNVFIKRPDTNEILYSKVWSFLPNVQINESLPHETQVELYAAHAAFPDFFRNSTVEWWKKEILEVYNNPNDSRSLKFDGLWIDMNEPAAFVRGAVDGCRNDLLNNPPYMPHLGSRELGLAYKTICMEAQQYLADGTPVRHYDVHNLYGWSQTKPTLEALQSVTKERGIVITRSTYPSSGRWSGHWLGDNTAAWDQLPKSVVGTWQEKGLHPWHHRIMEWFGLGGTLKLIHFPRQSNTASLTPLLFQRQDPVAWDARFQEASRHVLNIRYTLLPYLYTLLHDAHAQGSTVVRPLLHEFVEDRKTWDIDQQFLWGPALLISPVMKPNTQSVEAYFPDARWYDYHTETETGFRGQLQNLPAPLEHINLHIRGGYILPWQSPANTTFYSRKNAMGLTVALDDALFAEGHLYWDDGVRIGTS
;
A
#
# COMPACT_ATOMS: atom_id res chain seq x y z
N ASP A 1 -5.56 14.03 4.99
CA ASP A 1 -6.28 12.97 5.73
C ASP A 1 -5.42 12.06 6.57
N VAL A 2 -4.47 11.32 6.02
CA VAL A 2 -3.79 10.21 6.74
C VAL A 2 -2.32 10.54 7.02
N GLN A 3 -1.88 10.33 8.26
CA GLN A 3 -0.46 10.26 8.63
C GLN A 3 -0.12 8.81 9.00
N TYR A 4 1.14 8.41 8.85
CA TYR A 4 1.63 7.09 9.24
C TYR A 4 2.94 7.17 10.03
N SER A 5 3.33 6.03 10.61
CA SER A 5 4.68 5.76 11.09
C SER A 5 5.11 4.38 10.60
N ASP A 6 6.36 4.26 10.19
CA ASP A 6 6.99 2.98 9.85
C ASP A 6 7.47 2.30 11.16
N ILE A 7 8.26 1.23 11.06
CA ILE A 7 8.76 0.43 12.19
C ILE A 7 9.62 1.22 13.19
N ASP A 8 9.94 2.48 12.91
CA ASP A 8 10.65 3.39 13.79
C ASP A 8 9.88 3.71 15.08
N TYR A 9 8.55 3.62 15.08
CA TYR A 9 7.79 3.81 16.32
C TYR A 9 7.97 2.67 17.33
N MET A 10 8.32 1.47 16.84
CA MET A 10 8.47 0.27 17.65
C MET A 10 9.78 0.30 18.44
N ASP A 11 9.79 -0.31 19.63
CA ASP A 11 11.03 -0.53 20.36
C ASP A 11 11.87 -1.59 19.64
N ARG A 12 13.01 -1.18 19.07
CA ARG A 12 13.92 -2.06 18.30
C ARG A 12 13.21 -2.88 17.22
N GLN A 13 12.19 -2.30 16.56
CA GLN A 13 11.42 -2.97 15.51
C GLN A 13 10.74 -4.26 16.00
N VAL A 14 10.33 -4.29 17.28
CA VAL A 14 9.53 -5.37 17.87
C VAL A 14 8.05 -4.97 17.79
N ASP A 15 7.24 -5.77 17.08
CA ASP A 15 5.80 -5.51 16.95
C ASP A 15 5.10 -5.25 18.29
N PHE A 16 4.02 -4.48 18.24
CA PHE A 16 3.17 -4.15 19.40
C PHE A 16 3.87 -3.40 20.56
N THR A 17 5.06 -2.85 20.32
CA THR A 17 5.79 -2.02 21.28
C THR A 17 5.85 -0.56 20.83
N ILE A 18 6.26 0.33 21.75
CA ILE A 18 6.53 1.75 21.46
C ILE A 18 7.91 2.08 22.01
N GLY A 19 8.81 2.52 21.15
CA GLY A 19 10.17 2.94 21.52
C GLY A 19 10.16 4.24 22.33
N THR A 20 11.23 4.46 23.11
CA THR A 20 11.35 5.64 23.99
C THR A 20 11.30 6.97 23.23
N SER A 21 11.90 7.01 22.03
CA SER A 21 11.85 8.14 21.10
C SER A 21 10.44 8.48 20.61
N PHE A 22 9.49 7.54 20.72
CA PHE A 22 8.09 7.67 20.29
C PHE A 22 7.10 7.65 21.47
N SER A 23 7.57 7.89 22.69
CA SER A 23 6.70 7.95 23.88
C SER A 23 5.56 8.98 23.77
N GLY A 24 5.73 10.04 22.98
CA GLY A 24 4.70 11.04 22.69
C GLY A 24 3.75 10.70 21.52
N LEU A 25 3.96 9.58 20.82
CA LEU A 25 3.17 9.20 19.64
C LEU A 25 1.67 9.04 19.97
N PRO A 26 1.25 8.38 21.07
CA PRO A 26 -0.17 8.32 21.45
C PRO A 26 -0.85 9.70 21.53
N ALA A 27 -0.15 10.69 22.12
CA ALA A 27 -0.66 12.05 22.24
C ALA A 27 -0.79 12.74 20.88
N LEU A 28 0.19 12.54 19.98
CA LEU A 28 0.14 13.05 18.62
C LEU A 28 -1.05 12.47 17.84
N ILE A 29 -1.25 11.15 17.88
CA ILE A 29 -2.38 10.48 17.22
C ILE A 29 -3.70 11.08 17.70
N ASN A 30 -3.90 11.19 19.02
CA ASN A 30 -5.14 11.74 19.56
C ASN A 30 -5.37 13.19 19.12
N LYS A 31 -4.30 14.01 19.08
CA LYS A 31 -4.37 15.41 18.64
C LYS A 31 -4.81 15.51 17.17
N ILE A 32 -4.10 14.85 16.25
CA ILE A 32 -4.40 14.98 14.82
C ILE A 32 -5.77 14.39 14.47
N LYS A 33 -6.22 13.35 15.19
CA LYS A 33 -7.56 12.79 15.03
C LYS A 33 -8.65 13.76 15.48
N ALA A 34 -8.43 14.49 16.57
CA ALA A 34 -9.34 15.55 17.01
C ALA A 34 -9.44 16.69 15.97
N GLU A 35 -8.40 16.88 15.15
CA GLU A 35 -8.35 17.83 14.03
C GLU A 35 -8.93 17.25 12.72
N GLY A 36 -9.49 16.03 12.75
CA GLY A 36 -10.12 15.39 11.60
C GLY A 36 -9.16 14.64 10.67
N MET A 37 -7.96 14.30 11.14
CA MET A 37 -7.04 13.38 10.45
C MET A 37 -7.26 11.93 10.90
N ARG A 38 -6.59 11.00 10.21
CA ARG A 38 -6.56 9.57 10.47
C ARG A 38 -5.11 9.09 10.59
N PHE A 39 -4.89 7.97 11.27
CA PHE A 39 -3.54 7.44 11.46
C PHE A 39 -3.43 5.96 11.08
N ILE A 40 -2.37 5.57 10.38
CA ILE A 40 -2.07 4.18 10.03
C ILE A 40 -0.72 3.78 10.66
N ILE A 41 -0.68 2.59 11.27
CA ILE A 41 0.58 1.98 11.74
C ILE A 41 0.94 0.79 10.85
N ILE A 42 2.23 0.54 10.69
CA ILE A 42 2.75 -0.70 10.11
C ILE A 42 2.76 -1.82 11.16
N LEU A 43 2.58 -3.06 10.73
CA LEU A 43 2.81 -4.27 11.50
C LEU A 43 3.49 -5.31 10.59
N ASP A 44 4.51 -5.97 11.10
CA ASP A 44 5.13 -7.09 10.43
C ASP A 44 4.56 -8.41 10.98
N PRO A 45 4.70 -9.53 10.25
CA PRO A 45 4.22 -10.80 10.77
C PRO A 45 5.21 -11.45 11.75
N ALA A 46 6.51 -11.14 11.65
CA ALA A 46 7.55 -11.90 12.31
C ALA A 46 7.79 -11.40 13.74
N ILE A 47 7.63 -12.28 14.73
CA ILE A 47 7.67 -11.93 16.15
C ILE A 47 9.03 -12.26 16.76
N SER A 48 9.69 -11.27 17.37
CA SER A 48 10.97 -11.45 18.08
C SER A 48 10.85 -12.51 19.19
N ALA A 49 11.81 -13.43 19.20
CA ALA A 49 11.84 -14.58 20.11
C ALA A 49 12.92 -14.49 21.20
N ASN A 50 13.74 -13.43 21.19
CA ASN A 50 14.83 -13.25 22.15
C ASN A 50 14.49 -12.28 23.30
N GLU A 51 13.22 -11.90 23.44
CA GLU A 51 12.79 -10.91 24.42
C GLU A 51 12.47 -11.51 25.80
N THR A 52 12.86 -10.80 26.87
CA THR A 52 12.51 -11.15 28.25
C THR A 52 11.30 -10.30 28.67
N ASN A 53 10.10 -10.89 28.71
CA ASN A 53 8.80 -10.24 28.97
C ASN A 53 8.12 -9.59 27.76
N TYR A 54 7.90 -10.37 26.70
CA TYR A 54 7.17 -9.93 25.51
C TYR A 54 5.86 -10.72 25.34
N PRO A 55 4.70 -10.13 25.72
CA PRO A 55 3.41 -10.84 25.71
C PRO A 55 3.04 -11.45 24.37
N ALA A 56 3.31 -10.77 23.26
CA ALA A 56 2.95 -11.28 21.95
C ALA A 56 3.67 -12.59 21.62
N PHE A 57 4.97 -12.69 21.91
CA PHE A 57 5.71 -13.93 21.75
C PHE A 57 5.25 -15.00 22.76
N THR A 58 5.22 -14.69 24.06
CA THR A 58 4.83 -15.65 25.10
C THR A 58 3.44 -16.24 24.83
N ARG A 59 2.43 -15.38 24.56
CA ARG A 59 1.07 -15.82 24.22
C ARG A 59 1.04 -16.57 22.90
N GLY A 60 1.86 -16.21 21.93
CA GLY A 60 1.97 -16.94 20.67
C GLY A 60 2.47 -18.37 20.86
N VAL A 61 3.47 -18.56 21.73
CA VAL A 61 3.96 -19.90 22.13
C VAL A 61 2.84 -20.67 22.85
N ASP A 62 2.21 -20.06 23.85
CA ASP A 62 1.14 -20.69 24.64
C ASP A 62 -0.06 -21.12 23.80
N ASN A 63 -0.42 -20.33 22.78
CA ASN A 63 -1.52 -20.61 21.86
C ASN A 63 -1.08 -21.40 20.62
N ASN A 64 0.18 -21.86 20.56
CA ASN A 64 0.73 -22.67 19.49
C ASN A 64 0.48 -22.06 18.09
N VAL A 65 0.77 -20.76 17.93
CA VAL A 65 0.47 -20.00 16.71
C VAL A 65 1.61 -20.00 15.70
N PHE A 66 2.84 -20.26 16.13
CA PHE A 66 4.02 -20.16 15.28
C PHE A 66 4.23 -21.38 14.39
N ILE A 67 4.75 -21.13 13.19
CA ILE A 67 5.21 -22.13 12.23
C ILE A 67 6.37 -22.92 12.83
N LYS A 68 6.32 -24.23 12.65
CA LYS A 68 7.27 -25.19 13.24
C LYS A 68 8.01 -25.97 12.18
N ARG A 69 9.07 -26.63 12.61
CA ARG A 69 9.71 -27.66 11.79
C ARG A 69 8.77 -28.87 11.60
N PRO A 70 8.92 -29.62 10.50
CA PRO A 70 8.20 -30.86 10.33
C PRO A 70 8.63 -31.87 11.40
N ASP A 71 7.68 -32.70 11.84
CA ASP A 71 7.88 -33.80 12.79
C ASP A 71 8.46 -33.42 14.18
N THR A 72 8.48 -32.13 14.52
CA THR A 72 8.90 -31.65 15.84
C THR A 72 7.94 -30.60 16.40
N ASN A 73 8.11 -30.27 17.68
CA ASN A 73 7.42 -29.14 18.31
C ASN A 73 8.25 -27.85 18.32
N GLU A 74 9.37 -27.84 17.61
CA GLU A 74 10.33 -26.74 17.56
C GLU A 74 9.85 -25.64 16.60
N ILE A 75 9.84 -24.40 17.09
CA ILE A 75 9.56 -23.21 16.26
C ILE A 75 10.68 -23.05 15.24
N LEU A 76 10.30 -22.77 13.99
CA LEU A 76 11.26 -22.41 12.96
C LEU A 76 11.58 -20.92 13.10
N TYR A 77 12.83 -20.61 13.45
CA TYR A 77 13.31 -19.24 13.56
C TYR A 77 14.04 -18.79 12.30
N SER A 78 13.78 -17.56 11.88
CA SER A 78 14.56 -16.83 10.88
C SER A 78 14.99 -15.48 11.46
N LYS A 79 15.35 -14.50 10.63
CA LYS A 79 15.68 -13.14 11.07
C LYS A 79 15.01 -12.10 10.18
N VAL A 80 14.51 -11.03 10.78
CA VAL A 80 13.92 -9.86 10.09
C VAL A 80 14.39 -8.59 10.80
N TRP A 81 13.52 -7.60 11.02
CA TRP A 81 13.89 -6.27 11.50
C TRP A 81 14.28 -6.21 12.97
N SER A 82 13.63 -7.00 13.83
CA SER A 82 13.81 -6.87 15.28
C SER A 82 15.27 -7.08 15.68
N PHE A 83 15.83 -6.15 16.44
CA PHE A 83 17.18 -6.29 16.99
C PHE A 83 17.18 -6.97 18.36
N LEU A 84 18.28 -7.64 18.70
CA LEU A 84 18.49 -8.24 20.02
C LEU A 84 18.41 -7.20 21.15
N PRO A 85 18.04 -7.60 22.38
CA PRO A 85 18.11 -6.70 23.53
C PRO A 85 19.57 -6.44 23.93
N ASN A 86 19.84 -5.23 24.44
CA ASN A 86 21.15 -4.82 24.98
C ASN A 86 22.33 -4.86 23.99
N VAL A 87 22.08 -4.80 22.68
CA VAL A 87 23.13 -4.63 21.66
C VAL A 87 23.22 -3.17 21.20
N GLN A 88 24.43 -2.71 20.90
CA GLN A 88 24.63 -1.43 20.22
C GLN A 88 24.80 -1.67 18.72
N ILE A 89 23.91 -1.09 17.93
CA ILE A 89 23.91 -1.25 16.48
C ILE A 89 24.98 -0.35 15.87
N ASN A 90 25.93 -0.95 15.15
CA ASN A 90 26.83 -0.21 14.29
C ASN A 90 26.24 -0.11 12.88
N GLU A 91 25.57 1.00 12.60
CA GLU A 91 24.90 1.27 11.32
C GLU A 91 25.89 1.39 10.14
N SER A 92 27.19 1.53 10.40
CA SER A 92 28.22 1.57 9.34
C SER A 92 28.58 0.18 8.78
N LEU A 93 28.14 -0.90 9.45
CA LEU A 93 28.40 -2.26 8.96
C LEU A 93 27.50 -2.60 7.76
N PRO A 94 27.93 -3.50 6.85
CA PRO A 94 27.05 -4.04 5.82
C PRO A 94 25.78 -4.65 6.44
N HIS A 95 24.64 -4.49 5.77
CA HIS A 95 23.34 -4.97 6.28
C HIS A 95 23.36 -6.46 6.65
N GLU A 96 23.95 -7.32 5.81
CA GLU A 96 24.09 -8.75 6.10
C GLU A 96 24.85 -9.02 7.39
N THR A 97 25.91 -8.25 7.66
CA THR A 97 26.66 -8.31 8.93
C THR A 97 25.84 -7.79 10.10
N GLN A 98 25.02 -6.74 9.92
CA GLN A 98 24.09 -6.26 10.94
C GLN A 98 23.05 -7.34 11.28
N VAL A 99 22.50 -8.03 10.29
CA VAL A 99 21.55 -9.14 10.48
C VAL A 99 22.22 -10.29 11.24
N GLU A 100 23.44 -10.65 10.87
CA GLU A 100 24.18 -11.71 11.56
C GLU A 100 24.41 -11.38 13.03
N LEU A 101 24.94 -10.20 13.32
CA LEU A 101 25.38 -9.80 14.66
C LEU A 101 24.25 -9.33 15.58
N TYR A 102 23.24 -8.65 15.02
CA TYR A 102 22.31 -7.86 15.82
C TYR A 102 20.85 -8.26 15.67
N ALA A 103 20.43 -8.87 14.57
CA ALA A 103 19.02 -9.24 14.40
C ALA A 103 18.65 -10.43 15.31
N ALA A 104 17.52 -10.28 15.99
CA ALA A 104 16.92 -11.30 16.83
C ALA A 104 16.35 -12.45 15.98
N HIS A 105 16.19 -13.60 16.62
CA HIS A 105 15.40 -14.69 16.06
C HIS A 105 13.94 -14.25 15.94
N ALA A 106 13.34 -14.54 14.80
CA ALA A 106 11.97 -14.18 14.48
C ALA A 106 11.14 -15.43 14.19
N ALA A 107 10.00 -15.55 14.86
CA ALA A 107 9.03 -16.62 14.66
C ALA A 107 7.88 -16.12 13.78
N PHE A 108 7.40 -16.97 12.85
CA PHE A 108 6.35 -16.61 11.90
C PHE A 108 5.02 -17.23 12.32
N PRO A 109 3.95 -16.45 12.55
CA PRO A 109 2.62 -16.97 12.84
C PRO A 109 2.00 -17.69 11.64
N ASP A 110 1.30 -18.80 11.90
CA ASP A 110 0.54 -19.55 10.91
C ASP A 110 -0.89 -19.00 10.86
N PHE A 111 -1.14 -18.01 9.99
CA PHE A 111 -2.41 -17.28 9.92
C PHE A 111 -3.59 -18.10 9.37
N PHE A 112 -3.36 -19.33 8.90
CA PHE A 112 -4.45 -20.25 8.57
C PHE A 112 -5.18 -20.79 9.80
N ARG A 113 -4.52 -20.79 10.97
CA ARG A 113 -5.09 -21.35 12.19
C ARG A 113 -6.04 -20.37 12.87
N ASN A 114 -7.17 -20.88 13.32
CA ASN A 114 -8.09 -20.11 14.16
C ASN A 114 -7.43 -19.59 15.44
N SER A 115 -6.49 -20.34 16.06
CA SER A 115 -5.77 -19.86 17.24
C SER A 115 -4.89 -18.64 16.95
N THR A 116 -4.26 -18.59 15.76
CA THR A 116 -3.47 -17.43 15.32
C THR A 116 -4.37 -16.22 15.06
N VAL A 117 -5.56 -16.43 14.50
CA VAL A 117 -6.54 -15.34 14.29
C VAL A 117 -6.92 -14.70 15.62
N GLU A 118 -7.23 -15.50 16.64
CA GLU A 118 -7.61 -14.97 17.97
C GLU A 118 -6.43 -14.30 18.68
N TRP A 119 -5.23 -14.88 18.59
CA TRP A 119 -4.01 -14.26 19.10
C TRP A 119 -3.75 -12.90 18.43
N TRP A 120 -3.77 -12.84 17.10
CA TRP A 120 -3.53 -11.61 16.34
C TRP A 120 -4.53 -10.50 16.68
N LYS A 121 -5.83 -10.85 16.77
CA LYS A 121 -6.89 -9.93 17.21
C LYS A 121 -6.62 -9.38 18.60
N LYS A 122 -6.14 -10.23 19.52
CA LYS A 122 -5.82 -9.82 20.90
C LYS A 122 -4.62 -8.88 20.95
N GLU A 123 -3.55 -9.16 20.22
CA GLU A 123 -2.38 -8.27 20.18
C GLU A 123 -2.75 -6.89 19.61
N ILE A 124 -3.52 -6.85 18.51
CA ILE A 124 -4.02 -5.61 17.91
C ILE A 124 -4.93 -4.85 18.90
N LEU A 125 -5.80 -5.55 19.63
CA LEU A 125 -6.65 -4.96 20.67
C LEU A 125 -5.84 -4.29 21.77
N GLU A 126 -4.76 -4.92 22.24
CA GLU A 126 -3.91 -4.37 23.31
C GLU A 126 -2.97 -3.25 22.83
N VAL A 127 -2.69 -3.14 21.52
CA VAL A 127 -2.10 -1.91 20.98
C VAL A 127 -3.11 -0.76 20.96
N TYR A 128 -4.35 -1.04 20.54
CA TYR A 128 -5.38 -0.03 20.45
C TYR A 128 -5.86 0.44 21.83
N ASN A 129 -6.05 -0.50 22.77
CA ASN A 129 -6.49 -0.30 24.15
C ASN A 129 -5.46 -0.92 25.10
N ASN A 130 -4.31 -0.25 25.23
CA ASN A 130 -3.25 -0.71 26.10
C ASN A 130 -3.69 -0.66 27.57
N PRO A 131 -3.36 -1.65 28.41
CA PRO A 131 -3.64 -1.61 29.85
C PRO A 131 -3.10 -0.34 30.53
N ASN A 132 -2.04 0.25 29.97
CA ASN A 132 -1.65 1.62 30.26
C ASN A 132 -2.17 2.54 29.15
N ASP A 133 -3.27 3.26 29.42
CA ASP A 133 -3.94 4.13 28.45
C ASP A 133 -3.01 5.14 27.77
N SER A 134 -1.98 5.64 28.47
CA SER A 134 -0.97 6.56 27.90
C SER A 134 -0.16 5.98 26.74
N ARG A 135 -0.17 4.65 26.57
CA ARG A 135 0.50 3.91 25.48
C ARG A 135 -0.47 3.40 24.41
N SER A 136 -1.76 3.69 24.51
CA SER A 136 -2.75 3.27 23.51
C SER A 136 -2.56 4.01 22.18
N LEU A 137 -2.41 3.27 21.08
CA LEU A 137 -2.33 3.85 19.73
C LEU A 137 -3.70 3.75 19.05
N LYS A 138 -4.42 4.87 18.96
CA LYS A 138 -5.75 4.92 18.33
C LYS A 138 -5.67 5.00 16.80
N PHE A 139 -5.11 3.98 16.15
CA PHE A 139 -5.03 3.90 14.68
C PHE A 139 -6.41 3.73 14.01
N ASP A 140 -6.49 4.06 12.72
CA ASP A 140 -7.69 3.98 11.87
C ASP A 140 -7.55 2.96 10.73
N GLY A 141 -6.31 2.53 10.47
CA GLY A 141 -5.97 1.51 9.49
C GLY A 141 -4.69 0.79 9.87
N LEU A 142 -4.46 -0.35 9.25
CA LEU A 142 -3.28 -1.19 9.46
C LEU A 142 -2.56 -1.41 8.14
N TRP A 143 -1.25 -1.28 8.16
CA TRP A 143 -0.38 -1.62 7.05
C TRP A 143 0.38 -2.90 7.42
N ILE A 144 0.01 -4.04 6.83
CA ILE A 144 0.73 -5.30 7.01
C ILE A 144 1.78 -5.46 5.92
N ASP A 145 3.05 -5.40 6.32
CA ASP A 145 4.18 -5.54 5.41
C ASP A 145 4.96 -6.83 5.71
N MET A 146 6.00 -7.11 4.92
CA MET A 146 6.96 -8.18 5.22
C MET A 146 6.34 -9.59 5.19
N ASN A 147 5.20 -9.71 4.53
CA ASN A 147 4.30 -10.86 4.63
C ASN A 147 4.27 -11.75 3.37
N GLU A 148 5.38 -11.83 2.63
CA GLU A 148 5.57 -12.87 1.61
C GLU A 148 5.53 -14.31 2.13
N PRO A 149 6.12 -14.70 3.28
CA PRO A 149 6.82 -13.96 4.35
C PRO A 149 8.28 -13.67 4.04
N ALA A 150 8.71 -12.42 4.25
CA ALA A 150 10.09 -12.03 4.04
C ALA A 150 10.98 -12.45 5.21
N ALA A 151 12.19 -12.92 4.89
CA ALA A 151 13.26 -13.19 5.84
C ALA A 151 14.61 -12.70 5.30
N PHE A 152 15.51 -12.31 6.20
CA PHE A 152 16.86 -11.86 5.84
C PHE A 152 17.89 -12.98 5.78
N VAL A 153 17.60 -14.13 6.38
CA VAL A 153 18.41 -15.34 6.22
C VAL A 153 17.69 -16.33 5.29
N ARG A 154 18.46 -17.15 4.58
CA ARG A 154 17.94 -18.18 3.67
C ARG A 154 17.31 -19.31 4.49
N GLY A 155 15.99 -19.33 4.56
CA GLY A 155 15.25 -20.33 5.33
C GLY A 155 15.24 -20.03 6.82
N ALA A 156 15.92 -20.86 7.59
CA ALA A 156 15.99 -20.79 9.05
C ALA A 156 17.41 -20.46 9.53
N VAL A 157 17.53 -19.99 10.78
CA VAL A 157 18.83 -19.62 11.40
C VAL A 157 19.84 -20.77 11.47
N ASP A 158 19.37 -22.01 11.52
CA ASP A 158 20.16 -23.25 11.55
C ASP A 158 20.12 -24.00 10.20
N GLY A 159 19.59 -23.38 9.16
CA GLY A 159 19.44 -23.95 7.82
C GLY A 159 18.19 -24.82 7.64
N CYS A 160 18.01 -25.29 6.41
CA CYS A 160 16.90 -26.16 6.01
C CYS A 160 17.36 -27.63 5.93
N ARG A 161 16.44 -28.56 6.22
CA ARG A 161 16.67 -30.01 6.30
C ARG A 161 16.27 -30.75 5.01
N ASN A 162 15.41 -30.18 4.17
CA ASN A 162 14.90 -30.85 2.98
C ASN A 162 15.36 -30.21 1.67
N ASP A 163 16.43 -30.75 1.07
CA ASP A 163 16.99 -30.20 -0.16
C ASP A 163 16.04 -30.28 -1.37
N LEU A 164 15.21 -31.32 -1.46
CA LEU A 164 14.28 -31.49 -2.59
C LEU A 164 13.15 -30.46 -2.58
N LEU A 165 12.69 -30.02 -1.40
CA LEU A 165 11.68 -28.97 -1.30
C LEU A 165 12.29 -27.59 -1.53
N ASN A 166 13.49 -27.34 -1.02
CA ASN A 166 14.15 -26.04 -1.18
C ASN A 166 14.78 -25.86 -2.58
N ASN A 167 15.14 -26.97 -3.24
CA ASN A 167 15.69 -27.03 -4.59
C ASN A 167 14.95 -28.10 -5.42
N PRO A 168 13.69 -27.84 -5.83
CA PRO A 168 12.89 -28.80 -6.57
C PRO A 168 13.54 -29.21 -7.91
N PRO A 169 13.23 -30.41 -8.43
CA PRO A 169 13.76 -30.88 -9.71
C PRO A 169 13.56 -29.89 -10.87
N TYR A 170 12.45 -29.15 -10.82
CA TYR A 170 12.21 -27.99 -11.66
C TYR A 170 12.19 -26.73 -10.78
N MET A 171 13.23 -25.91 -10.92
CA MET A 171 13.26 -24.58 -10.34
C MET A 171 12.61 -23.58 -11.31
N PRO A 172 11.50 -22.92 -10.95
CA PRO A 172 10.90 -21.88 -11.78
C PRO A 172 11.89 -20.75 -12.08
N HIS A 173 11.60 -19.96 -13.11
CA HIS A 173 12.42 -18.79 -13.49
C HIS A 173 12.19 -17.62 -12.51
N LEU A 174 12.67 -17.78 -11.27
CA LEU A 174 12.66 -16.76 -10.22
C LEU A 174 13.92 -15.89 -10.29
N GLY A 175 13.87 -14.68 -9.71
CA GLY A 175 14.95 -13.69 -9.79
C GLY A 175 16.31 -14.16 -9.26
N SER A 176 16.31 -15.04 -8.24
CA SER A 176 17.52 -15.65 -7.67
C SER A 176 17.39 -17.17 -7.62
N ARG A 177 17.03 -17.77 -8.77
CA ARG A 177 16.72 -19.20 -8.91
C ARG A 177 17.83 -20.14 -8.41
N GLU A 178 19.09 -19.71 -8.51
CA GLU A 178 20.28 -20.43 -8.05
C GLU A 178 20.37 -20.54 -6.52
N LEU A 179 19.65 -19.67 -5.79
CA LEU A 179 19.60 -19.66 -4.33
C LEU A 179 18.40 -20.46 -3.78
N GLY A 180 17.64 -21.14 -4.64
CA GLY A 180 16.52 -21.98 -4.24
C GLY A 180 15.30 -21.22 -3.70
N LEU A 181 14.24 -21.96 -3.39
CA LEU A 181 12.96 -21.37 -2.97
C LEU A 181 13.03 -20.69 -1.59
N ALA A 182 13.90 -21.15 -0.69
CA ALA A 182 14.09 -20.55 0.63
C ALA A 182 14.88 -19.23 0.62
N TYR A 183 15.27 -18.71 -0.56
CA TYR A 183 15.92 -17.42 -0.63
C TYR A 183 14.94 -16.30 -0.22
N LYS A 184 15.36 -15.48 0.75
CA LYS A 184 14.57 -14.38 1.34
C LYS A 184 13.24 -14.78 1.98
N THR A 185 13.08 -16.04 2.37
CA THR A 185 11.90 -16.55 3.08
C THR A 185 12.25 -17.74 3.97
N ILE A 186 11.27 -18.38 4.60
CA ILE A 186 11.45 -19.53 5.50
C ILE A 186 11.62 -20.85 4.72
N CYS A 187 12.05 -21.92 5.41
CA CYS A 187 12.28 -23.21 4.77
C CYS A 187 10.99 -23.81 4.17
N MET A 188 11.09 -24.42 3.00
CA MET A 188 9.93 -24.96 2.28
C MET A 188 9.25 -26.15 2.98
N GLU A 189 10.00 -26.87 3.81
CA GLU A 189 9.46 -27.96 4.65
C GLU A 189 8.71 -27.47 5.89
N ALA A 190 8.69 -26.17 6.18
CA ALA A 190 8.05 -25.64 7.37
C ALA A 190 6.57 -26.03 7.44
N GLN A 191 6.11 -26.43 8.63
CA GLN A 191 4.79 -27.02 8.84
C GLN A 191 3.76 -25.95 9.22
N GLN A 192 2.71 -25.85 8.42
CA GLN A 192 1.51 -25.03 8.63
C GLN A 192 0.26 -25.90 8.68
N TYR A 193 -0.88 -25.34 9.08
CA TYR A 193 -2.14 -26.07 9.25
C TYR A 193 -3.30 -25.22 8.76
N LEU A 194 -4.09 -25.77 7.83
CA LEU A 194 -5.32 -25.15 7.38
C LEU A 194 -6.34 -25.01 8.52
N ALA A 195 -7.38 -24.20 8.30
CA ALA A 195 -8.40 -23.92 9.31
C ALA A 195 -9.15 -25.17 9.81
N ASP A 196 -9.19 -26.24 9.02
CA ASP A 196 -9.77 -27.55 9.38
C ASP A 196 -8.80 -28.49 10.12
N GLY A 197 -7.56 -28.04 10.36
CA GLY A 197 -6.49 -28.80 10.99
C GLY A 197 -5.65 -29.64 10.04
N THR A 198 -5.89 -29.59 8.72
CA THR A 198 -5.10 -30.33 7.74
C THR A 198 -3.67 -29.80 7.70
N PRO A 199 -2.65 -30.65 7.92
CA PRO A 199 -1.25 -30.23 7.84
C PRO A 199 -0.87 -29.94 6.38
N VAL A 200 -0.24 -28.79 6.16
CA VAL A 200 0.29 -28.35 4.85
C VAL A 200 1.72 -27.85 5.01
N ARG A 201 2.53 -28.03 3.97
CA ARG A 201 3.92 -27.55 3.96
C ARG A 201 3.97 -26.14 3.40
N HIS A 202 4.93 -25.35 3.86
CA HIS A 202 5.17 -24.02 3.32
C HIS A 202 5.43 -24.03 1.82
N TYR A 203 6.06 -25.08 1.28
CA TYR A 203 6.20 -25.31 -0.17
C TYR A 203 4.89 -25.14 -0.94
N ASP A 204 3.78 -25.64 -0.38
CA ASP A 204 2.48 -25.67 -1.05
C ASP A 204 1.69 -24.36 -0.84
N VAL A 205 1.97 -23.62 0.24
CA VAL A 205 1.17 -22.44 0.68
C VAL A 205 1.97 -21.15 0.85
N HIS A 206 3.23 -21.08 0.42
CA HIS A 206 4.09 -19.89 0.53
C HIS A 206 3.40 -18.64 -0.04
N ASN A 207 2.93 -18.73 -1.29
CA ASN A 207 2.22 -17.64 -1.98
C ASN A 207 0.84 -17.29 -1.38
N LEU A 208 0.40 -18.00 -0.32
CA LEU A 208 -0.85 -17.75 0.39
C LEU A 208 -0.62 -17.11 1.77
N TYR A 209 0.62 -16.88 2.19
CA TYR A 209 0.93 -16.40 3.55
C TYR A 209 0.31 -15.02 3.82
N GLY A 210 0.66 -13.99 3.04
CA GLY A 210 0.10 -12.64 3.21
C GLY A 210 -1.42 -12.61 3.01
N TRP A 211 -1.93 -13.41 2.08
CA TRP A 211 -3.38 -13.62 1.90
C TRP A 211 -4.04 -14.15 3.19
N SER A 212 -3.46 -15.16 3.84
CA SER A 212 -3.99 -15.75 5.06
C SER A 212 -4.01 -14.78 6.25
N GLN A 213 -3.05 -13.85 6.31
CA GLN A 213 -2.98 -12.77 7.31
C GLN A 213 -4.00 -11.64 7.06
N THR A 214 -4.38 -11.40 5.81
CA THR A 214 -5.12 -10.20 5.39
C THR A 214 -6.50 -10.10 6.05
N LYS A 215 -7.33 -11.14 5.93
CA LYS A 215 -8.69 -11.13 6.48
C LYS A 215 -8.71 -11.01 8.02
N PRO A 216 -7.92 -11.80 8.78
CA PRO A 216 -7.79 -11.63 10.23
C PRO A 216 -7.43 -10.21 10.67
N THR A 217 -6.55 -9.55 9.91
CA THR A 217 -6.12 -8.17 10.18
C THR A 217 -7.27 -7.17 10.00
N LEU A 218 -8.06 -7.29 8.93
CA LEU A 218 -9.23 -6.42 8.74
C LEU A 218 -10.27 -6.64 9.84
N GLU A 219 -10.55 -7.90 10.19
CA GLU A 219 -11.49 -8.22 11.26
C GLU A 219 -11.01 -7.68 12.62
N ALA A 220 -9.71 -7.77 12.91
CA ALA A 220 -9.11 -7.21 14.10
C ALA A 220 -9.29 -5.68 14.13
N LEU A 221 -8.92 -4.99 13.05
CA LEU A 221 -9.09 -3.54 12.90
C LEU A 221 -10.55 -3.11 13.14
N GLN A 222 -11.50 -3.74 12.45
CA GLN A 222 -12.93 -3.44 12.59
C GLN A 222 -13.45 -3.72 14.00
N SER A 223 -12.93 -4.77 14.65
CA SER A 223 -13.32 -5.11 16.02
C SER A 223 -12.89 -4.06 17.04
N VAL A 224 -11.74 -3.40 16.84
CA VAL A 224 -11.18 -2.43 17.79
C VAL A 224 -11.63 -1.00 17.51
N THR A 225 -11.74 -0.60 16.24
CA THR A 225 -12.16 0.76 15.86
C THR A 225 -13.69 0.90 15.82
N LYS A 226 -14.42 -0.20 15.61
CA LYS A 226 -15.85 -0.21 15.27
C LYS A 226 -16.19 0.57 13.99
N GLU A 227 -15.19 0.80 13.15
CA GLU A 227 -15.28 1.46 11.85
C GLU A 227 -14.82 0.50 10.74
N ARG A 228 -15.15 0.82 9.48
CA ARG A 228 -14.77 0.04 8.30
C ARG A 228 -13.26 -0.19 8.21
N GLY A 229 -12.49 0.88 8.49
CA GLY A 229 -11.04 0.89 8.43
C GLY A 229 -10.48 0.62 7.04
N ILE A 230 -9.15 0.52 6.95
CA ILE A 230 -8.44 0.04 5.76
C ILE A 230 -7.26 -0.83 6.17
N VAL A 231 -7.04 -1.92 5.42
CA VAL A 231 -5.82 -2.72 5.49
C VAL A 231 -5.04 -2.54 4.19
N ILE A 232 -3.74 -2.36 4.31
CA ILE A 232 -2.80 -2.27 3.18
C ILE A 232 -1.83 -3.44 3.31
N THR A 233 -1.72 -4.31 2.30
CA THR A 233 -0.87 -5.52 2.33
C THR A 233 0.15 -5.56 1.20
N ARG A 234 1.35 -6.11 1.45
CA ARG A 234 2.35 -6.30 0.39
C ARG A 234 2.05 -7.54 -0.43
N SER A 235 2.07 -8.71 0.20
CA SER A 235 1.83 -9.97 -0.50
C SER A 235 0.33 -10.13 -0.78
N THR A 236 0.01 -10.48 -2.03
CA THR A 236 -1.34 -10.68 -2.53
C THR A 236 -1.46 -12.02 -3.26
N TYR A 237 -2.68 -12.57 -3.26
CA TYR A 237 -3.11 -13.72 -4.04
C TYR A 237 -4.50 -13.41 -4.60
N PRO A 238 -4.99 -14.08 -5.68
CA PRO A 238 -6.38 -13.95 -6.10
C PRO A 238 -7.35 -14.02 -4.91
N SER A 239 -8.22 -13.00 -4.79
CA SER A 239 -9.13 -12.69 -3.67
C SER A 239 -8.60 -11.82 -2.52
N SER A 240 -7.29 -11.56 -2.39
CA SER A 240 -6.75 -10.68 -1.33
C SER A 240 -7.44 -9.30 -1.30
N GLY A 241 -7.68 -8.73 -2.49
CA GLY A 241 -8.36 -7.44 -2.67
C GLY A 241 -9.78 -7.36 -2.10
N ARG A 242 -10.38 -8.48 -1.68
CA ARG A 242 -11.65 -8.48 -0.96
C ARG A 242 -11.56 -7.83 0.43
N TRP A 243 -10.38 -7.80 1.04
CA TRP A 243 -10.19 -7.34 2.42
C TRP A 243 -9.12 -6.26 2.59
N SER A 244 -8.33 -5.99 1.56
CA SER A 244 -7.24 -5.01 1.64
C SER A 244 -7.04 -4.26 0.33
N GLY A 245 -6.44 -3.08 0.44
CA GLY A 245 -5.68 -2.50 -0.66
C GLY A 245 -4.25 -3.05 -0.70
N HIS A 246 -3.52 -2.70 -1.76
CA HIS A 246 -2.14 -3.09 -2.00
C HIS A 246 -1.29 -1.91 -2.49
N TRP A 247 0.01 -1.88 -2.19
CA TRP A 247 0.94 -0.95 -2.85
C TRP A 247 2.02 -1.72 -3.61
N LEU A 248 2.46 -1.20 -4.77
CA LEU A 248 3.40 -1.91 -5.67
C LEU A 248 4.83 -2.14 -5.10
N GLY A 249 5.04 -1.97 -3.80
CA GLY A 249 6.30 -2.26 -3.14
C GLY A 249 7.38 -1.20 -3.32
N ASP A 250 8.60 -1.64 -3.03
CA ASP A 250 9.81 -0.83 -2.90
C ASP A 250 10.36 -0.44 -4.28
N ASN A 251 9.88 0.68 -4.82
CA ASN A 251 10.38 1.24 -6.08
C ASN A 251 11.59 2.17 -5.87
N THR A 252 12.23 2.56 -6.98
CA THR A 252 13.43 3.42 -6.99
C THR A 252 13.13 4.81 -7.54
N ALA A 253 13.72 5.87 -7.00
CA ALA A 253 13.41 7.25 -7.41
C ALA A 253 13.96 7.58 -8.81
N ALA A 254 13.27 7.07 -9.83
CA ALA A 254 13.67 7.09 -11.23
C ALA A 254 12.46 7.24 -12.15
N TRP A 255 12.66 7.93 -13.28
CA TRP A 255 11.61 8.26 -14.24
C TRP A 255 10.91 7.04 -14.84
N ASP A 256 11.63 5.93 -15.02
CA ASP A 256 11.06 4.69 -15.56
C ASP A 256 10.04 4.03 -14.61
N GLN A 257 9.99 4.42 -13.34
CA GLN A 257 9.01 3.90 -12.39
C GLN A 257 7.62 4.52 -12.56
N LEU A 258 7.52 5.72 -13.13
CA LEU A 258 6.24 6.40 -13.33
C LEU A 258 5.30 5.62 -14.28
N PRO A 259 5.70 5.25 -15.51
CA PRO A 259 4.84 4.45 -16.38
C PRO A 259 4.55 3.06 -15.79
N LYS A 260 5.54 2.43 -15.12
CA LYS A 260 5.35 1.15 -14.43
C LYS A 260 4.28 1.24 -13.35
N SER A 261 4.12 2.39 -12.69
CA SER A 261 3.08 2.58 -11.68
C SER A 261 1.66 2.58 -12.27
N VAL A 262 1.48 3.08 -13.50
CA VAL A 262 0.21 3.02 -14.24
C VAL A 262 -0.10 1.57 -14.58
N VAL A 263 0.86 0.87 -15.19
CA VAL A 263 0.72 -0.54 -15.57
C VAL A 263 0.45 -1.44 -14.36
N GLY A 264 1.21 -1.29 -13.27
CA GLY A 264 1.01 -2.09 -12.06
C GLY A 264 -0.36 -1.85 -11.42
N THR A 265 -0.85 -0.61 -11.46
CA THR A 265 -2.20 -0.29 -10.96
C THR A 265 -3.30 -1.00 -11.75
N TRP A 266 -3.15 -1.14 -13.07
CA TRP A 266 -4.10 -1.88 -13.90
C TRP A 266 -4.07 -3.39 -13.61
N GLN A 267 -2.88 -3.96 -13.45
CA GLN A 267 -2.71 -5.39 -13.17
C GLN A 267 -3.31 -5.79 -11.81
N GLU A 268 -3.19 -4.92 -10.81
CA GLU A 268 -3.77 -5.09 -9.47
C GLU A 268 -5.25 -4.65 -9.38
N LYS A 269 -5.92 -4.43 -10.52
CA LYS A 269 -7.35 -4.08 -10.65
C LYS A 269 -7.77 -2.85 -9.84
N GLY A 270 -6.87 -1.89 -9.59
CA GLY A 270 -7.21 -0.61 -8.98
C GLY A 270 -7.51 -0.64 -7.47
N LEU A 271 -7.11 -1.67 -6.72
CA LEU A 271 -7.24 -1.70 -5.26
C LEU A 271 -5.98 -1.14 -4.56
N HIS A 272 -5.46 -0.01 -5.05
CA HIS A 272 -4.26 0.61 -4.50
C HIS A 272 -4.66 1.77 -3.57
N PRO A 273 -4.19 1.85 -2.31
CA PRO A 273 -4.34 3.04 -1.49
C PRO A 273 -3.64 4.20 -2.20
N TRP A 274 -4.45 5.14 -2.66
CA TRP A 274 -4.07 6.13 -3.68
C TRP A 274 -3.17 7.26 -3.17
N HIS A 275 -2.88 7.32 -1.87
CA HIS A 275 -2.38 8.54 -1.22
C HIS A 275 -0.96 8.97 -1.63
N HIS A 276 -0.06 8.03 -1.96
CA HIS A 276 1.35 8.35 -2.21
C HIS A 276 1.71 8.63 -3.68
N ARG A 277 0.87 8.20 -4.63
CA ARG A 277 1.15 8.26 -6.09
C ARG A 277 0.63 9.52 -6.80
N ILE A 278 -0.30 10.24 -6.18
CA ILE A 278 -0.95 11.41 -6.81
C ILE A 278 0.06 12.52 -7.10
N MET A 279 1.07 12.74 -6.25
CA MET A 279 2.06 13.77 -6.55
C MET A 279 2.96 13.41 -7.75
N GLU A 280 3.17 12.10 -7.95
CA GLU A 280 4.01 11.55 -9.02
C GLU A 280 3.33 11.65 -10.38
N TRP A 281 2.04 11.27 -10.46
CA TRP A 281 1.27 11.34 -11.70
C TRP A 281 1.00 12.77 -12.15
N PHE A 282 0.99 13.72 -11.22
CA PHE A 282 0.61 15.10 -11.50
C PHE A 282 1.80 16.03 -11.86
N GLY A 283 2.90 15.45 -12.35
CA GLY A 283 4.01 16.21 -12.97
C GLY A 283 4.94 16.93 -11.98
N LEU A 284 4.65 16.89 -10.68
CA LEU A 284 5.53 17.40 -9.62
C LEU A 284 6.67 16.42 -9.27
N GLY A 285 6.69 15.25 -9.91
CA GLY A 285 7.74 14.23 -9.83
C GLY A 285 9.11 14.62 -10.36
N GLY A 286 9.29 15.82 -10.95
CA GLY A 286 10.59 16.28 -11.45
C GLY A 286 11.68 16.32 -10.38
N THR A 287 11.29 16.50 -9.12
CA THR A 287 12.18 16.53 -7.96
C THR A 287 11.65 15.77 -6.76
N LEU A 288 10.37 15.34 -6.73
CA LEU A 288 9.88 14.31 -5.82
C LEU A 288 10.52 12.96 -6.19
N LYS A 289 11.78 12.83 -5.81
CA LYS A 289 12.40 11.53 -5.62
C LYS A 289 11.57 10.86 -4.53
N LEU A 290 11.01 9.70 -4.85
CA LEU A 290 10.14 8.89 -4.01
C LEU A 290 10.45 9.01 -2.53
N ILE A 291 9.40 9.00 -1.70
CA ILE A 291 9.48 8.51 -0.33
C ILE A 291 10.11 7.12 -0.40
N HIS A 292 11.42 7.09 -0.23
CA HIS A 292 12.17 5.89 0.05
C HIS A 292 11.79 5.54 1.47
N PHE A 293 11.04 4.45 1.66
CA PHE A 293 11.16 3.69 2.89
C PHE A 293 12.63 3.24 2.92
N PRO A 294 13.48 3.72 3.85
CA PRO A 294 14.85 3.28 3.92
C PRO A 294 14.87 1.83 4.41
N ARG A 295 14.53 0.92 3.51
CA ARG A 295 15.00 -0.43 3.59
C ARG A 295 16.48 -0.33 3.27
N GLN A 296 17.34 -0.68 4.22
CA GLN A 296 18.77 -0.88 3.98
C GLN A 296 18.96 -1.90 2.86
N SER A 297 18.90 -1.46 1.60
CA SER A 297 19.20 -2.28 0.44
C SER A 297 20.70 -2.43 0.35
N ASN A 298 21.15 -3.67 0.20
CA ASN A 298 22.52 -4.22 0.15
C ASN A 298 23.50 -3.59 -0.86
N THR A 299 23.55 -2.28 -1.01
CA THR A 299 24.56 -1.58 -1.82
C THR A 299 25.16 -0.46 -1.01
N ALA A 300 26.37 -0.72 -0.48
CA ALA A 300 27.24 0.21 0.25
C ALA A 300 27.78 1.36 -0.62
N SER A 301 27.00 1.84 -1.59
CA SER A 301 27.38 2.91 -2.51
C SER A 301 26.14 3.61 -3.06
N LEU A 302 25.35 4.26 -2.21
CA LEU A 302 24.28 5.14 -2.69
C LEU A 302 24.38 6.53 -2.06
N THR A 303 24.34 7.52 -2.96
CA THR A 303 24.53 8.96 -2.79
C THR A 303 23.75 9.59 -1.62
N PRO A 304 24.19 10.76 -1.10
CA PRO A 304 23.52 11.51 -0.01
C PRO A 304 22.06 11.97 -0.28
N LEU A 305 21.51 11.65 -1.45
CA LEU A 305 20.15 11.97 -1.89
C LEU A 305 19.07 11.02 -1.32
N LEU A 306 19.44 9.90 -0.70
CA LEU A 306 18.48 8.91 -0.18
C LEU A 306 17.87 9.23 1.19
N PHE A 307 18.43 10.19 1.93
CA PHE A 307 18.00 10.54 3.28
C PHE A 307 17.37 11.94 3.37
N GLN A 308 17.09 12.59 2.23
CA GLN A 308 16.43 13.88 2.23
C GLN A 308 14.93 13.69 2.44
N ARG A 309 14.35 14.54 3.30
CA ARG A 309 12.89 14.65 3.39
C ARG A 309 12.33 15.00 2.02
N GLN A 310 11.31 14.29 1.60
CA GLN A 310 10.67 14.48 0.30
C GLN A 310 9.18 14.80 0.43
N ASP A 311 8.65 14.97 1.65
CA ASP A 311 7.30 15.47 1.83
C ASP A 311 7.14 16.87 1.20
N PRO A 312 5.91 17.28 0.79
CA PRO A 312 5.72 18.51 0.04
C PRO A 312 6.30 19.77 0.68
N VAL A 313 6.40 19.83 2.01
CA VAL A 313 6.91 21.00 2.75
C VAL A 313 8.42 20.96 2.99
N ALA A 314 9.10 19.89 2.56
CA ALA A 314 10.56 19.81 2.54
C ALA A 314 11.20 20.59 1.37
N TRP A 315 10.38 20.99 0.39
CA TRP A 315 10.80 21.72 -0.81
C TRP A 315 10.47 23.22 -0.73
N ASP A 316 10.75 23.95 -1.81
CA ASP A 316 10.50 25.39 -1.89
C ASP A 316 9.00 25.76 -2.01
N ALA A 317 8.70 27.06 -1.91
CA ALA A 317 7.33 27.56 -1.95
C ALA A 317 6.62 27.25 -3.28
N ARG A 318 7.37 27.18 -4.39
CA ARG A 318 6.82 26.85 -5.70
C ARG A 318 6.28 25.42 -5.71
N PHE A 319 7.08 24.49 -5.18
CA PHE A 319 6.69 23.09 -5.04
C PHE A 319 5.47 22.92 -4.14
N GLN A 320 5.44 23.63 -3.02
CA GLN A 320 4.34 23.61 -2.06
C GLN A 320 3.02 24.10 -2.68
N GLU A 321 3.06 25.16 -3.48
CA GLU A 321 1.86 25.70 -4.12
C GLU A 321 1.33 24.79 -5.22
N ALA A 322 2.22 24.21 -6.02
CA ALA A 322 1.84 23.23 -7.01
C ALA A 322 1.21 21.98 -6.37
N SER A 323 1.79 21.53 -5.24
CA SER A 323 1.24 20.41 -4.43
C SER A 323 -0.14 20.73 -3.85
N ARG A 324 -0.37 21.98 -3.45
CA ARG A 324 -1.67 22.44 -2.97
C ARG A 324 -2.72 22.44 -4.08
N HIS A 325 -2.37 23.03 -5.23
CA HIS A 325 -3.25 23.11 -6.39
C HIS A 325 -3.73 21.71 -6.80
N VAL A 326 -2.80 20.77 -6.93
CA VAL A 326 -3.11 19.42 -7.36
C VAL A 326 -3.91 18.59 -6.36
N LEU A 327 -3.60 18.73 -5.07
CA LEU A 327 -4.38 18.08 -4.02
C LEU A 327 -5.80 18.63 -3.98
N ASN A 328 -5.97 19.93 -4.16
CA ASN A 328 -7.30 20.53 -4.20
C ASN A 328 -8.12 19.98 -5.36
N ILE A 329 -7.55 19.81 -6.56
CA ILE A 329 -8.24 19.13 -7.69
C ILE A 329 -8.69 17.73 -7.29
N ARG A 330 -7.79 16.94 -6.69
CA ARG A 330 -8.15 15.60 -6.23
C ARG A 330 -9.27 15.64 -5.18
N TYR A 331 -9.20 16.54 -4.20
CA TYR A 331 -10.21 16.66 -3.15
C TYR A 331 -11.57 17.11 -3.73
N THR A 332 -11.55 17.92 -4.78
CA THR A 332 -12.73 18.27 -5.57
C THR A 332 -13.41 17.03 -6.15
N LEU A 333 -12.62 16.11 -6.70
CA LEU A 333 -13.08 14.90 -7.37
C LEU A 333 -13.34 13.70 -6.43
N LEU A 334 -13.23 13.86 -5.10
CA LEU A 334 -13.47 12.76 -4.17
C LEU A 334 -14.87 12.14 -4.25
N PRO A 335 -15.98 12.88 -4.44
CA PRO A 335 -17.30 12.26 -4.59
C PRO A 335 -17.36 11.32 -5.80
N TYR A 336 -16.79 11.72 -6.94
CA TYR A 336 -16.68 10.86 -8.12
C TYR A 336 -15.80 9.64 -7.84
N LEU A 337 -14.58 9.83 -7.30
CA LEU A 337 -13.67 8.73 -6.98
C LEU A 337 -14.29 7.74 -5.98
N TYR A 338 -14.99 8.24 -4.96
CA TYR A 338 -15.63 7.40 -3.95
C TYR A 338 -16.79 6.59 -4.52
N THR A 339 -17.52 7.18 -5.47
CA THR A 339 -18.55 6.49 -6.22
C THR A 339 -17.96 5.38 -7.10
N LEU A 340 -16.81 5.61 -7.74
CA LEU A 340 -16.11 4.54 -8.48
C LEU A 340 -15.65 3.40 -7.57
N LEU A 341 -15.20 3.70 -6.35
CA LEU A 341 -14.83 2.69 -5.37
C LEU A 341 -16.04 1.87 -4.93
N HIS A 342 -17.20 2.50 -4.74
CA HIS A 342 -18.46 1.81 -4.47
C HIS A 342 -18.83 0.87 -5.61
N ASP A 343 -18.77 1.32 -6.87
CA ASP A 343 -19.10 0.49 -8.03
C ASP A 343 -18.13 -0.68 -8.23
N ALA A 344 -16.85 -0.46 -7.95
CA ALA A 344 -15.87 -1.54 -7.96
C ALA A 344 -16.21 -2.62 -6.92
N HIS A 345 -16.63 -2.23 -5.72
CA HIS A 345 -17.07 -3.16 -4.66
C HIS A 345 -18.38 -3.87 -5.01
N ALA A 346 -19.40 -3.13 -5.43
CA ALA A 346 -20.75 -3.64 -5.64
C ALA A 346 -20.90 -4.43 -6.96
N GLN A 347 -20.18 -4.04 -8.02
CA GLN A 347 -20.38 -4.55 -9.38
C GLN A 347 -19.14 -5.21 -9.98
N GLY A 348 -17.97 -5.11 -9.32
CA GLY A 348 -16.71 -5.61 -9.88
C GLY A 348 -16.14 -4.73 -11.01
N SER A 349 -16.58 -3.47 -11.10
CA SER A 349 -16.06 -2.48 -12.05
C SER A 349 -14.61 -2.09 -11.73
N THR A 350 -13.94 -1.37 -12.63
CA THR A 350 -12.57 -0.87 -12.41
C THR A 350 -12.54 0.62 -12.07
N VAL A 351 -11.67 1.03 -11.14
CA VAL A 351 -11.48 2.44 -10.76
C VAL A 351 -10.48 3.13 -11.69
N VAL A 352 -9.20 2.72 -11.63
CA VAL A 352 -8.21 3.12 -12.64
C VAL A 352 -8.35 2.18 -13.82
N ARG A 353 -8.66 2.75 -14.98
CA ARG A 353 -9.14 2.02 -16.15
C ARG A 353 -8.24 2.31 -17.36
N PRO A 354 -7.73 1.28 -18.05
CA PRO A 354 -7.06 1.48 -19.33
C PRO A 354 -8.02 2.04 -20.37
N LEU A 355 -7.53 2.83 -21.32
CA LEU A 355 -8.37 3.39 -22.39
C LEU A 355 -9.08 2.30 -23.20
N LEU A 356 -8.40 1.18 -23.45
CA LEU A 356 -8.96 0.06 -24.22
C LEU A 356 -10.24 -0.55 -23.61
N HIS A 357 -10.48 -0.38 -22.30
CA HIS A 357 -11.71 -0.86 -21.67
C HIS A 357 -12.94 -0.08 -22.12
N GLU A 358 -12.77 1.21 -22.44
CA GLU A 358 -13.85 2.10 -22.90
C GLU A 358 -13.91 2.23 -24.41
N PHE A 359 -12.79 1.97 -25.10
CA PHE A 359 -12.60 2.24 -26.52
C PHE A 359 -11.99 1.04 -27.25
N VAL A 360 -12.49 -0.16 -26.99
CA VAL A 360 -11.93 -1.43 -27.51
C VAL A 360 -11.88 -1.50 -29.03
N GLU A 361 -12.81 -0.84 -29.73
CA GLU A 361 -12.87 -0.83 -31.20
C GLU A 361 -11.72 -0.03 -31.81
N ASP A 362 -11.16 0.91 -31.06
CA ASP A 362 -9.99 1.68 -31.45
C ASP A 362 -8.71 0.96 -31.03
N ARG A 363 -8.12 0.24 -31.99
CA ARG A 363 -6.89 -0.53 -31.79
C ARG A 363 -5.70 0.29 -31.31
N LYS A 364 -5.69 1.62 -31.52
CA LYS A 364 -4.59 2.46 -31.00
C LYS A 364 -4.57 2.45 -29.48
N THR A 365 -5.71 2.27 -28.82
CA THR A 365 -5.81 2.26 -27.35
C THR A 365 -5.24 1.01 -26.70
N TRP A 366 -5.00 -0.05 -27.47
CA TRP A 366 -4.52 -1.34 -26.95
C TRP A 366 -3.08 -1.29 -26.46
N ASP A 367 -2.27 -0.40 -27.07
CA ASP A 367 -0.83 -0.26 -26.79
C ASP A 367 -0.50 0.97 -25.92
N ILE A 368 -1.52 1.70 -25.45
CA ILE A 368 -1.32 2.92 -24.66
C ILE A 368 -1.23 2.57 -23.17
N ASP A 369 -0.07 2.88 -22.57
CA ASP A 369 0.24 2.59 -21.17
C ASP A 369 0.70 3.79 -20.32
N GLN A 370 0.74 4.99 -20.91
CA GLN A 370 1.23 6.23 -20.25
C GLN A 370 0.13 7.26 -19.97
N GLN A 371 -1.13 6.91 -20.19
CA GLN A 371 -2.32 7.67 -19.82
C GLN A 371 -3.43 6.70 -19.42
N PHE A 372 -4.33 7.13 -18.56
CA PHE A 372 -5.36 6.26 -18.00
C PHE A 372 -6.63 7.04 -17.67
N LEU A 373 -7.71 6.30 -17.41
CA LEU A 373 -8.99 6.87 -16.99
C LEU A 373 -9.21 6.64 -15.49
N TRP A 374 -9.90 7.58 -14.84
CA TRP A 374 -10.69 7.29 -13.65
C TRP A 374 -12.13 7.01 -14.06
N GLY A 375 -12.56 5.77 -13.82
CA GLY A 375 -13.83 5.26 -14.31
C GLY A 375 -13.91 5.40 -15.82
N PRO A 376 -15.09 5.70 -16.37
CA PRO A 376 -15.26 5.89 -17.82
C PRO A 376 -15.02 7.34 -18.29
N ALA A 377 -14.94 8.31 -17.37
CA ALA A 377 -15.22 9.71 -17.69
C ALA A 377 -14.05 10.69 -17.55
N LEU A 378 -13.02 10.41 -16.74
CA LEU A 378 -11.92 11.34 -16.51
C LEU A 378 -10.62 10.79 -17.10
N LEU A 379 -10.12 11.41 -18.17
CA LEU A 379 -8.84 11.10 -18.79
C LEU A 379 -7.71 11.88 -18.14
N ILE A 380 -6.66 11.15 -17.74
CA ILE A 380 -5.49 11.68 -17.06
C ILE A 380 -4.28 11.44 -17.97
N SER A 381 -3.63 12.53 -18.39
CA SER A 381 -2.50 12.54 -19.33
C SER A 381 -1.25 13.11 -18.65
N PRO A 382 -0.53 12.28 -17.86
CA PRO A 382 0.60 12.71 -17.03
C PRO A 382 1.90 12.92 -17.83
N VAL A 383 2.79 13.79 -17.33
CA VAL A 383 4.16 13.91 -17.85
C VAL A 383 5.03 12.80 -17.27
N MET A 384 5.53 11.92 -18.14
CA MET A 384 6.30 10.73 -17.75
C MET A 384 7.78 10.77 -18.14
N LYS A 385 8.28 11.90 -18.68
CA LYS A 385 9.65 12.04 -19.18
C LYS A 385 10.38 13.23 -18.54
N PRO A 386 11.68 13.09 -18.20
CA PRO A 386 12.48 14.18 -17.64
C PRO A 386 12.61 15.36 -18.60
N ASN A 387 12.69 16.56 -18.03
CA ASN A 387 13.02 17.80 -18.75
C ASN A 387 12.04 18.13 -19.90
N THR A 388 10.77 17.71 -19.77
CA THR A 388 9.70 18.03 -20.72
C THR A 388 8.66 18.93 -20.06
N GLN A 389 8.04 19.80 -20.86
CA GLN A 389 6.91 20.64 -20.44
C GLN A 389 5.74 20.47 -21.41
N SER A 390 5.67 19.31 -22.05
CA SER A 390 4.58 18.91 -22.91
C SER A 390 4.40 17.39 -22.83
N VAL A 391 3.18 16.93 -23.11
CA VAL A 391 2.85 15.50 -23.14
C VAL A 391 2.16 15.19 -24.46
N GLU A 392 2.58 14.10 -25.09
CA GLU A 392 1.87 13.53 -26.23
C GLU A 392 0.78 12.60 -25.70
N ALA A 393 -0.47 12.96 -25.90
CA ALA A 393 -1.64 12.25 -25.39
C ALA A 393 -2.59 11.87 -26.53
N TYR A 394 -3.11 10.65 -26.49
CA TYR A 394 -4.12 10.18 -27.41
C TYR A 394 -5.52 10.53 -26.91
N PHE A 395 -6.35 11.06 -27.79
CA PHE A 395 -7.76 11.33 -27.53
C PHE A 395 -8.60 10.37 -28.36
N PRO A 396 -9.22 9.34 -27.75
CA PRO A 396 -10.16 8.46 -28.42
C PRO A 396 -11.35 9.21 -29.03
N ASP A 397 -12.11 8.56 -29.90
CA ASP A 397 -13.25 9.18 -30.59
C ASP A 397 -14.44 9.44 -29.65
N ALA A 398 -14.38 10.57 -28.94
CA ALA A 398 -15.42 11.13 -28.07
C ALA A 398 -15.22 12.64 -27.94
N ARG A 399 -16.19 13.35 -27.35
CA ARG A 399 -15.96 14.72 -26.88
C ARG A 399 -15.06 14.71 -25.66
N TRP A 400 -14.09 15.60 -25.63
CA TRP A 400 -13.19 15.80 -24.50
C TRP A 400 -13.21 17.28 -24.10
N TYR A 401 -13.54 17.54 -22.85
CA TYR A 401 -13.53 18.86 -22.26
C TYR A 401 -12.31 19.01 -21.37
N ASP A 402 -11.55 20.08 -21.53
CA ASP A 402 -10.49 20.41 -20.58
C ASP A 402 -11.10 20.69 -19.21
N TYR A 403 -10.61 19.99 -18.18
CA TYR A 403 -11.14 20.10 -16.81
C TYR A 403 -10.96 21.50 -16.20
N HIS A 404 -9.92 22.23 -16.60
CA HIS A 404 -9.55 23.51 -16.01
C HIS A 404 -10.21 24.69 -16.70
N THR A 405 -10.33 24.65 -18.04
CA THR A 405 -10.95 25.74 -18.81
C THR A 405 -12.44 25.51 -19.08
N GLU A 406 -12.95 24.30 -18.84
CA GLU A 406 -14.33 23.89 -19.11
C GLU A 406 -14.72 24.01 -20.61
N THR A 407 -13.74 23.99 -21.51
CA THR A 407 -13.95 24.11 -22.96
C THR A 407 -13.75 22.79 -23.68
N GLU A 408 -14.54 22.53 -24.71
CA GLU A 408 -14.30 21.40 -25.62
C GLU A 408 -13.00 21.59 -26.39
N THR A 409 -12.17 20.54 -26.44
CA THR A 409 -10.86 20.59 -27.10
C THR A 409 -10.94 20.43 -28.63
N GLY A 410 -12.00 19.79 -29.13
CA GLY A 410 -12.16 19.40 -30.53
C GLY A 410 -11.28 18.21 -30.95
N PHE A 411 -10.56 17.57 -30.02
CA PHE A 411 -9.69 16.43 -30.33
C PHE A 411 -10.47 15.12 -30.40
N ARG A 412 -10.30 14.36 -31.50
CA ARG A 412 -10.93 13.05 -31.68
C ARG A 412 -10.08 12.08 -32.48
N GLY A 413 -9.98 10.84 -32.01
CA GLY A 413 -9.27 9.75 -32.67
C GLY A 413 -7.78 10.01 -32.96
N GLN A 414 -7.15 10.98 -32.27
CA GLN A 414 -5.85 11.55 -32.66
C GLN A 414 -4.90 11.75 -31.48
N LEU A 415 -3.59 11.72 -31.79
CA LEU A 415 -2.53 12.13 -30.87
C LEU A 415 -2.42 13.66 -30.88
N GLN A 416 -2.19 14.25 -29.71
CA GLN A 416 -1.98 15.68 -29.53
C GLN A 416 -0.82 15.95 -28.60
N ASN A 417 -0.03 16.98 -28.90
CA ASN A 417 1.02 17.46 -28.01
C ASN A 417 0.46 18.61 -27.17
N LEU A 418 0.20 18.34 -25.89
CA LEU A 418 -0.41 19.28 -24.96
C LEU A 418 0.66 20.01 -24.15
N PRO A 419 0.53 21.33 -23.91
CA PRO A 419 1.33 22.02 -22.90
C PRO A 419 1.16 21.36 -21.53
N ALA A 420 2.27 21.13 -20.84
CA ALA A 420 2.30 20.55 -19.50
C ALA A 420 3.40 21.22 -18.67
N PRO A 421 3.27 22.53 -18.37
CA PRO A 421 4.20 23.20 -17.47
C PRO A 421 4.20 22.50 -16.11
N LEU A 422 5.27 22.69 -15.33
CA LEU A 422 5.51 21.95 -14.08
C LEU A 422 4.34 21.97 -13.09
N GLU A 423 3.53 23.03 -13.09
CA GLU A 423 2.41 23.24 -12.16
C GLU A 423 1.05 22.75 -12.71
N HIS A 424 1.03 22.13 -13.89
CA HIS A 424 -0.18 21.77 -14.60
C HIS A 424 -0.16 20.31 -15.05
N ILE A 425 -1.27 19.61 -14.75
CA ILE A 425 -1.58 18.30 -15.34
C ILE A 425 -2.73 18.44 -16.35
N ASN A 426 -2.63 17.67 -17.43
CA ASN A 426 -3.68 17.55 -18.41
C ASN A 426 -4.76 16.57 -17.92
N LEU A 427 -5.96 17.10 -17.68
CA LEU A 427 -7.14 16.36 -17.24
C LEU A 427 -8.30 16.69 -18.19
N HIS A 428 -8.99 15.67 -18.68
CA HIS A 428 -10.10 15.87 -19.61
C HIS A 428 -11.32 15.05 -19.22
N ILE A 429 -12.50 15.67 -19.26
CA ILE A 429 -13.78 15.01 -19.00
C ILE A 429 -14.36 14.55 -20.35
N ARG A 430 -14.72 13.27 -20.43
CA ARG A 430 -15.41 12.68 -21.58
C ARG A 430 -16.85 13.20 -21.61
N GLY A 431 -17.30 13.65 -22.78
CA GLY A 431 -18.71 13.98 -23.00
C GLY A 431 -19.61 12.76 -22.83
N GLY A 432 -20.84 12.98 -22.37
CA GLY A 432 -21.79 11.93 -22.00
C GLY A 432 -21.81 11.63 -20.50
N TYR A 433 -20.97 12.29 -19.69
CA TYR A 433 -20.81 11.98 -18.27
C TYR A 433 -21.06 13.18 -17.35
N ILE A 434 -21.66 12.91 -16.20
CA ILE A 434 -21.85 13.86 -15.10
C ILE A 434 -20.94 13.48 -13.93
N LEU A 435 -20.03 14.38 -13.54
CA LEU A 435 -19.10 14.16 -12.44
C LEU A 435 -19.56 14.92 -11.19
N PRO A 436 -19.85 14.23 -10.08
CA PRO A 436 -20.06 14.89 -8.80
C PRO A 436 -18.74 15.35 -8.19
N TRP A 437 -18.75 16.56 -7.66
CA TRP A 437 -17.60 17.17 -7.01
C TRP A 437 -18.00 17.89 -5.72
N GLN A 438 -17.04 18.19 -4.86
CA GLN A 438 -17.26 18.91 -3.60
C GLN A 438 -16.13 19.90 -3.33
N SER A 439 -16.41 21.07 -2.74
CA SER A 439 -15.32 22.03 -2.49
C SER A 439 -14.23 21.43 -1.57
N PRO A 440 -12.94 21.52 -1.94
CA PRO A 440 -11.87 20.86 -1.21
C PRO A 440 -11.63 21.51 0.17
N ALA A 441 -10.96 20.77 1.05
CA ALA A 441 -10.48 21.26 2.34
C ALA A 441 -9.23 20.46 2.75
N ASN A 442 -8.59 20.85 3.86
CA ASN A 442 -7.36 20.21 4.33
C ASN A 442 -7.53 18.73 4.74
N THR A 443 -8.75 18.31 5.08
CA THR A 443 -9.11 16.90 5.36
C THR A 443 -10.53 16.60 4.87
N THR A 444 -10.84 15.33 4.66
CA THR A 444 -12.20 14.88 4.31
C THR A 444 -13.21 15.18 5.42
N PHE A 445 -12.77 15.26 6.68
CA PHE A 445 -13.63 15.67 7.80
C PHE A 445 -14.22 17.08 7.60
N TYR A 446 -13.44 18.00 7.03
CA TYR A 446 -13.91 19.34 6.68
C TYR A 446 -14.55 19.37 5.29
N SER A 447 -13.95 18.73 4.29
CA SER A 447 -14.43 18.83 2.90
C SER A 447 -15.84 18.28 2.76
N ARG A 448 -16.18 17.21 3.49
CA ARG A 448 -17.52 16.59 3.46
C ARG A 448 -18.65 17.50 3.96
N LYS A 449 -18.32 18.62 4.61
CA LYS A 449 -19.28 19.65 5.08
C LYS A 449 -19.46 20.78 4.07
N ASN A 450 -18.62 20.84 3.04
CA ASN A 450 -18.67 21.88 2.02
C ASN A 450 -19.73 21.59 0.96
N ALA A 451 -20.02 22.61 0.15
CA ALA A 451 -20.96 22.52 -0.95
C ALA A 451 -20.55 21.45 -1.97
N MET A 452 -21.55 20.72 -2.47
CA MET A 452 -21.41 19.82 -3.59
C MET A 452 -21.80 20.52 -4.90
N GLY A 453 -21.24 20.06 -6.00
CA GLY A 453 -21.62 20.48 -7.33
C GLY A 453 -21.56 19.31 -8.31
N LEU A 454 -22.02 19.58 -9.54
CA LEU A 454 -22.00 18.65 -10.65
C LEU A 454 -21.36 19.34 -11.84
N THR A 455 -20.49 18.61 -12.55
CA THR A 455 -20.00 19.01 -13.87
C THR A 455 -20.70 18.13 -14.90
N VAL A 456 -21.49 18.75 -15.78
CA VAL A 456 -22.27 18.06 -16.82
C VAL A 456 -21.56 18.23 -18.15
N ALA A 457 -20.82 17.20 -18.59
CA ALA A 457 -20.14 17.19 -19.88
C ALA A 457 -21.03 16.54 -20.93
N LEU A 458 -21.66 17.34 -21.80
CA LEU A 458 -22.58 16.84 -22.83
C LEU A 458 -21.82 16.11 -23.95
N ASP A 459 -22.39 15.03 -24.48
CA ASP A 459 -21.88 14.39 -25.69
C ASP A 459 -22.38 15.09 -26.98
N ASP A 460 -22.25 14.44 -28.13
CA ASP A 460 -22.76 14.93 -29.41
C ASP A 460 -24.29 14.93 -29.51
N ALA A 461 -24.95 14.05 -28.77
CA ALA A 461 -26.40 13.98 -28.68
C ALA A 461 -26.98 14.97 -27.65
N LEU A 462 -26.13 15.80 -27.04
CA LEU A 462 -26.47 16.69 -25.93
C LEU A 462 -27.03 15.91 -24.72
N PHE A 463 -26.55 14.68 -24.54
CA PHE A 463 -26.89 13.80 -23.44
C PHE A 463 -25.73 13.72 -22.45
N ALA A 464 -26.04 13.49 -21.18
CA ALA A 464 -25.07 13.14 -20.16
C ALA A 464 -25.72 12.35 -19.03
N GLU A 465 -25.01 11.36 -18.51
CA GLU A 465 -25.45 10.57 -17.35
C GLU A 465 -24.34 10.44 -16.30
N GLY A 466 -24.75 10.25 -15.05
CA GLY A 466 -23.82 10.03 -13.96
C GLY A 466 -24.56 9.62 -12.71
N HIS A 467 -23.82 9.14 -11.73
CA HIS A 467 -24.38 8.71 -10.46
C HIS A 467 -23.47 9.16 -9.33
N LEU A 468 -24.03 9.18 -8.12
CA LEU A 468 -23.34 9.58 -6.91
C LEU A 468 -23.72 8.59 -5.81
N TYR A 469 -22.72 7.97 -5.22
CA TYR A 469 -22.86 7.24 -3.96
C TYR A 469 -22.33 8.09 -2.81
N TRP A 470 -23.13 8.20 -1.74
CA TRP A 470 -22.78 8.98 -0.55
C TRP A 470 -23.19 8.21 0.71
N ASP A 471 -22.25 7.96 1.60
CA ASP A 471 -22.48 7.37 2.92
C ASP A 471 -21.86 8.21 4.03
N ASP A 472 -21.79 7.70 5.26
CA ASP A 472 -21.10 8.39 6.37
C ASP A 472 -19.56 8.30 6.29
N GLY A 473 -19.03 7.53 5.34
CA GLY A 473 -17.60 7.34 5.07
C GLY A 473 -16.88 6.37 6.00
N VAL A 474 -17.54 5.82 7.03
CA VAL A 474 -16.84 5.11 8.13
C VAL A 474 -17.53 3.85 8.63
N ARG A 475 -18.86 3.70 8.49
CA ARG A 475 -19.56 2.54 9.04
C ARG A 475 -19.30 1.27 8.23
N ILE A 476 -19.32 0.15 8.95
CA ILE A 476 -19.24 -1.20 8.41
C ILE A 476 -20.60 -1.55 7.78
N GLY A 477 -20.59 -2.13 6.57
CA GLY A 477 -21.79 -2.70 5.94
C GLY A 477 -22.75 -1.70 5.30
N THR A 478 -22.32 -0.47 5.01
CA THR A 478 -23.15 0.52 4.28
C THR A 478 -23.09 0.38 2.76
N SER A 479 -22.31 -0.56 2.22
CA SER A 479 -22.11 -0.83 0.78
C SER A 479 -22.08 -2.32 0.48
#